data_AF-A0A6J2F5Q3-F1
#
_entry.id   AF-A0A6J2F5Q3-F1
#
_cell.length_a   1.000
_cell.length_b   1.000
_cell.length_c   1.000
_cell.angle_alpha   90.00
_cell.angle_beta   90.00
_cell.angle_gamma   90.00
#
_symmetry.space_group_name_H-M   'P 1'
#
loop_
_entity.id
_entity.type
_entity.pdbx_description
1 polymer ?
#
loop_
_entity_poly.entity_id
_entity_poly.type
_entity_poly.pdbx_seq_one_letter_code
_entity_poly.pdbx_strand_id
1 'polypeptide(L)'
;MCRMKRCEQSEEQAVTRGRNDVASRGGGGGDWKVWRAGWEQIVEESDGHDEPQARTHQACAFWGDVIPLGWGERIHMWGLGRLRAGGSIWERQWLVLVPGSFPATLPRVAQPRPGFSAACSQQSHIGEALPPEMVTRLYDGMRRVDLTGKAMRPSDSVSQEQFTVSMSHLLKGNSEEKSLVILKMISATECPVKAREVQKFTEDLVGSVVHVLNYRQELRGWTQKRGPGPPSRVQVLAAQLFSEMDLRGGEKILGPQQLDCECDRATIEDWVFRAPHVATFLSVVIHRGFLLLRSSLDLTTLVPECHVDQERVFESILDVLSVIYINSHLRREQQGRWHLLFSSELHGHSFAQLCGHITHRGPCVLLLEDHDGQVFGGFASCSWEVRPQFQGDDACFLFSIYPRMAVYTSTGYNDHYMYLNHGQQTIPNGLGMGGQHGYFGLWIDVDFGKGHSKAKPKCTTYNSPQLSAQENFGFKKMEVWAVGDSSGSQQAKSSKSILDVDPEAQALLEISGRSRHSEGLRDVPEEE
;
A
#
# COMPACT_ATOMS: atom_id res chain seq x y z
N MET A 1 -56.76 8.92 50.34
CA MET A 1 -57.52 9.40 49.17
C MET A 1 -57.16 8.51 47.98
N CYS A 2 -58.16 7.79 47.46
CA CYS A 2 -58.32 7.04 46.19
C CYS A 2 -57.08 6.76 45.30
N ARG A 3 -56.86 5.60 44.64
CA ARG A 3 -57.50 4.27 44.45
C ARG A 3 -56.43 3.47 43.63
N MET A 4 -55.81 2.37 44.08
CA MET A 4 -56.08 0.94 43.72
C MET A 4 -56.83 0.72 42.39
N LYS A 5 -56.51 -0.16 41.41
CA LYS A 5 -55.95 -1.54 41.28
C LYS A 5 -55.56 -1.75 39.77
N ARG A 6 -54.56 -2.52 39.32
CA ARG A 6 -54.34 -4.00 39.24
C ARG A 6 -55.26 -4.77 38.25
N CYS A 7 -54.65 -5.47 37.27
CA CYS A 7 -54.86 -6.88 36.79
C CYS A 7 -54.38 -7.00 35.32
N GLU A 8 -53.38 -7.82 34.93
CA GLU A 8 -53.26 -9.31 34.86
C GLU A 8 -54.24 -10.02 33.92
N GLN A 9 -53.65 -10.74 32.94
CA GLN A 9 -54.11 -11.95 32.22
C GLN A 9 -55.40 -11.78 31.39
N SER A 10 -55.65 -12.37 30.22
CA SER A 10 -55.21 -13.57 29.51
C SER A 10 -55.88 -13.49 28.13
N GLU A 11 -55.28 -14.03 27.06
CA GLU A 11 -56.04 -14.88 26.12
C GLU A 11 -55.09 -15.58 25.15
N GLU A 12 -55.15 -16.90 25.23
CA GLU A 12 -54.48 -17.86 24.41
C GLU A 12 -55.52 -18.38 23.38
N GLN A 13 -55.03 -18.73 22.19
CA GLN A 13 -55.64 -19.66 21.21
C GLN A 13 -56.78 -19.17 20.31
N ALA A 14 -56.47 -19.05 19.01
CA ALA A 14 -57.34 -19.59 17.96
C ALA A 14 -56.57 -19.97 16.67
N VAL A 15 -56.43 -21.29 16.49
CA VAL A 15 -56.74 -22.04 15.27
C VAL A 15 -55.85 -21.88 14.01
N THR A 16 -55.05 -22.93 13.86
CA THR A 16 -54.52 -23.62 12.69
C THR A 16 -55.33 -23.66 11.37
N ARG A 17 -54.56 -23.79 10.28
CA ARG A 17 -54.76 -24.54 9.00
C ARG A 17 -55.39 -23.80 7.81
N GLY A 18 -54.56 -23.70 6.75
CA GLY A 18 -54.98 -23.49 5.37
C GLY A 18 -53.79 -23.69 4.42
N ARG A 19 -53.60 -24.92 3.96
CA ARG A 19 -52.59 -25.39 2.99
C ARG A 19 -53.07 -25.03 1.56
N ASN A 20 -52.20 -24.53 0.69
CA ASN A 20 -51.88 -25.13 -0.62
C ASN A 20 -51.21 -24.15 -1.59
N ASP A 21 -50.22 -24.70 -2.28
CA ASP A 21 -49.48 -24.18 -3.42
C ASP A 21 -50.37 -23.84 -4.62
N VAL A 22 -50.06 -22.73 -5.30
CA VAL A 22 -50.11 -22.60 -6.77
C VAL A 22 -48.97 -21.67 -7.21
N ALA A 23 -48.11 -22.17 -8.09
CA ALA A 23 -47.08 -21.42 -8.79
C ALA A 23 -47.68 -20.50 -9.87
N SER A 24 -47.18 -19.28 -10.02
CA SER A 24 -46.82 -18.66 -11.32
C SER A 24 -46.32 -17.22 -11.18
N ARG A 25 -45.13 -16.99 -11.74
CA ARG A 25 -44.61 -15.78 -12.42
C ARG A 25 -44.95 -14.37 -11.85
N GLY A 26 -43.90 -13.62 -11.51
CA GLY A 26 -43.92 -12.16 -11.70
C GLY A 26 -42.95 -11.36 -10.81
N GLY A 27 -41.79 -11.02 -11.38
CA GLY A 27 -41.15 -9.70 -11.37
C GLY A 27 -41.00 -8.88 -10.08
N GLY A 28 -39.75 -8.53 -9.75
CA GLY A 28 -39.44 -7.49 -8.77
C GLY A 28 -37.94 -7.24 -8.64
N GLY A 29 -37.26 -6.95 -9.76
CA GLY A 29 -35.91 -6.38 -9.75
C GLY A 29 -35.98 -4.86 -9.57
N GLY A 30 -35.09 -4.32 -8.75
CA GLY A 30 -34.71 -2.90 -8.75
C GLY A 30 -33.20 -2.82 -8.62
N ASP A 31 -32.49 -1.86 -9.19
CA ASP A 31 -32.83 -0.83 -10.17
C ASP A 31 -31.47 -0.36 -10.73
N TRP A 32 -31.15 -0.70 -11.99
CA TRP A 32 -29.89 -0.37 -12.66
C TRP A 32 -30.09 0.64 -13.80
N LYS A 33 -31.28 1.24 -13.92
CA LYS A 33 -31.65 2.08 -15.06
C LYS A 33 -31.53 3.59 -14.84
N VAL A 34 -31.08 4.05 -13.67
CA VAL A 34 -30.92 5.49 -13.42
C VAL A 34 -29.56 6.06 -13.88
N TRP A 35 -28.57 5.21 -14.20
CA TRP A 35 -27.25 5.68 -14.69
C TRP A 35 -27.01 5.52 -16.21
N ARG A 36 -27.99 5.02 -16.98
CA ARG A 36 -27.86 4.88 -18.45
C ARG A 36 -28.55 6.01 -19.23
N ALA A 37 -29.49 6.73 -18.63
CA ALA A 37 -30.25 7.78 -19.32
C ALA A 37 -29.48 9.09 -19.61
N GLY A 38 -28.25 9.24 -19.10
CA GLY A 38 -27.40 10.42 -19.34
C GLY A 38 -26.42 10.30 -20.51
N TRP A 39 -26.28 9.12 -21.13
CA TRP A 39 -25.27 8.87 -22.19
C TRP A 39 -25.86 8.66 -23.59
N GLU A 40 -27.17 8.39 -23.70
CA GLU A 40 -27.84 8.20 -25.00
C GLU A 40 -28.46 9.49 -25.56
N GLN A 41 -28.31 10.63 -24.88
CA GLN A 41 -28.83 11.93 -25.34
C GLN A 41 -27.79 12.84 -26.03
N ILE A 42 -26.59 12.31 -26.34
CA ILE A 42 -25.50 13.04 -27.03
C ILE A 42 -25.13 12.37 -28.38
N VAL A 43 -25.78 11.27 -28.77
CA VAL A 43 -25.44 10.54 -30.01
C VAL A 43 -26.54 10.60 -31.09
N GLU A 44 -27.72 11.13 -30.79
CA GLU A 44 -28.78 11.36 -31.80
C GLU A 44 -28.85 12.83 -32.23
N GLU A 45 -27.79 13.36 -32.83
CA GLU A 45 -27.91 14.53 -33.71
C GLU A 45 -26.66 14.62 -34.62
N SER A 46 -26.53 13.72 -35.59
CA SER A 46 -25.73 13.90 -36.83
C SER A 46 -25.82 12.66 -37.72
N ASP A 47 -27.02 12.36 -38.24
CA ASP A 47 -27.15 11.52 -39.44
C ASP A 47 -27.43 12.44 -40.64
N GLY A 48 -26.42 12.61 -41.49
CA GLY A 48 -26.51 13.36 -42.74
C GLY A 48 -25.25 13.20 -43.58
N HIS A 49 -25.37 12.44 -44.67
CA HIS A 49 -24.47 12.22 -45.81
C HIS A 49 -23.14 13.03 -45.90
N ASP A 50 -22.00 12.32 -45.90
CA ASP A 50 -21.06 12.18 -47.06
C ASP A 50 -19.64 11.69 -46.67
N GLU A 51 -19.06 10.86 -47.55
CA GLU A 51 -17.70 10.29 -47.75
C GLU A 51 -16.61 10.07 -46.64
N PRO A 52 -15.79 8.98 -46.76
CA PRO A 52 -14.87 8.52 -45.71
C PRO A 52 -13.40 8.95 -45.89
N GLN A 53 -13.11 10.26 -45.99
CA GLN A 53 -11.72 10.77 -45.99
C GLN A 53 -11.39 11.85 -44.95
N ALA A 54 -12.35 12.29 -44.13
CA ALA A 54 -12.12 13.33 -43.11
C ALA A 54 -11.84 12.82 -41.68
N ARG A 55 -11.86 11.50 -41.42
CA ARG A 55 -11.64 10.94 -40.07
C ARG A 55 -10.18 10.76 -39.65
N THR A 56 -9.22 11.01 -40.53
CA THR A 56 -7.78 10.85 -40.24
C THR A 56 -7.09 12.11 -39.73
N HIS A 57 -7.75 13.28 -39.72
CA HIS A 57 -7.12 14.54 -39.28
C HIS A 57 -7.62 15.10 -37.94
N GLN A 58 -8.60 14.47 -37.28
CA GLN A 58 -9.13 14.93 -35.98
C GLN A 58 -8.76 14.04 -34.79
N ALA A 59 -8.14 12.88 -35.03
CA ALA A 59 -7.56 12.03 -33.97
C ALA A 59 -6.11 12.44 -33.57
N CYS A 60 -5.49 13.37 -34.30
CA CYS A 60 -4.13 13.86 -33.99
C CYS A 60 -4.10 15.10 -33.07
N ALA A 61 -5.24 15.60 -32.58
CA ALA A 61 -5.31 16.79 -31.74
C ALA A 61 -5.54 16.51 -30.23
N PHE A 62 -5.35 15.27 -29.78
CA PHE A 62 -5.42 14.90 -28.34
C PHE A 62 -4.07 14.43 -27.76
N TRP A 63 -3.01 14.44 -28.58
CA TRP A 63 -1.64 14.13 -28.18
C TRP A 63 -0.73 15.29 -28.60
N GLY A 64 -0.78 16.36 -27.84
CA GLY A 64 -0.07 17.58 -28.18
C GLY A 64 0.13 18.49 -26.98
N ASP A 65 0.51 17.96 -25.83
CA ASP A 65 1.10 18.75 -24.76
C ASP A 65 2.08 17.89 -23.96
N VAL A 66 3.18 18.51 -23.51
CA VAL A 66 4.34 17.95 -22.80
C VAL A 66 5.48 17.38 -23.67
N ILE A 67 6.16 18.25 -24.44
CA ILE A 67 7.64 18.24 -24.54
C ILE A 67 8.13 19.70 -24.58
N PRO A 68 9.08 20.13 -23.72
CA PRO A 68 9.68 21.46 -23.80
C PRO A 68 10.60 21.58 -25.01
N LEU A 69 10.51 22.73 -25.67
CA LEU A 69 11.39 23.17 -26.76
C LEU A 69 12.85 23.27 -26.28
N GLY A 70 13.76 22.64 -27.03
CA GLY A 70 15.18 22.95 -26.94
C GLY A 70 16.04 22.01 -27.80
N TRP A 71 16.78 22.59 -28.75
CA TRP A 71 17.81 21.99 -29.62
C TRP A 71 17.23 21.18 -30.81
N GLY A 72 17.45 21.47 -32.09
CA GLY A 72 18.44 22.32 -32.76
C GLY A 72 18.98 21.58 -34.01
N GLU A 73 18.35 21.84 -35.16
CA GLU A 73 18.85 21.77 -36.55
C GLU A 73 19.36 20.48 -37.24
N ARG A 74 18.86 20.36 -38.50
CA ARG A 74 19.48 19.85 -39.74
C ARG A 74 19.76 18.35 -39.91
N ILE A 75 18.87 17.64 -40.64
CA ILE A 75 19.27 16.71 -41.72
C ILE A 75 18.29 16.80 -42.90
N HIS A 76 18.86 16.94 -44.10
CA HIS A 76 18.24 17.04 -45.42
C HIS A 76 17.41 15.81 -45.83
N MET A 77 16.30 16.09 -46.52
CA MET A 77 15.53 15.16 -47.37
C MET A 77 16.39 14.41 -48.38
N TRP A 78 16.34 13.08 -48.39
CA TRP A 78 16.40 12.27 -49.60
C TRP A 78 15.36 11.14 -49.54
N GLY A 79 14.41 11.19 -50.49
CA GLY A 79 13.89 10.04 -51.25
C GLY A 79 13.07 8.96 -50.54
N LEU A 80 11.75 8.98 -50.75
CA LEU A 80 10.84 7.86 -50.49
C LEU A 80 11.29 6.57 -51.20
N GLY A 81 11.40 5.49 -50.42
CA GLY A 81 11.30 4.10 -50.88
C GLY A 81 10.50 3.30 -49.86
N ARG A 82 9.34 2.79 -50.28
CA ARG A 82 8.33 2.08 -49.46
C ARG A 82 8.95 1.06 -48.49
N LEU A 83 8.74 1.29 -47.19
CA LEU A 83 8.76 0.23 -46.17
C LEU A 83 7.48 0.37 -45.33
N ARG A 84 6.51 -0.50 -45.61
CA ARG A 84 5.52 -0.90 -44.61
C ARG A 84 6.28 -1.64 -43.52
N ALA A 85 6.33 -1.07 -42.32
CA ALA A 85 6.64 -1.81 -41.10
C ALA A 85 5.99 -1.09 -39.92
N GLY A 86 4.72 -1.41 -39.67
CA GLY A 86 4.08 -1.19 -38.38
C GLY A 86 4.62 -2.24 -37.42
N GLY A 87 5.76 -1.93 -36.82
CA GLY A 87 6.33 -2.72 -35.74
C GLY A 87 5.95 -2.12 -34.39
N SER A 88 5.31 -2.92 -33.53
CA SER A 88 4.91 -2.45 -32.20
C SER A 88 6.13 -2.05 -31.37
N ILE A 89 5.95 -1.16 -30.39
CA ILE A 89 7.00 -0.65 -29.48
C ILE A 89 7.83 -1.79 -28.86
N TRP A 90 7.23 -2.97 -28.69
CA TRP A 90 7.88 -4.17 -28.18
C TRP A 90 8.92 -4.76 -29.13
N GLU A 91 8.74 -4.72 -30.45
CA GLU A 91 9.69 -5.27 -31.43
C GLU A 91 11.06 -4.56 -31.38
N ARG A 92 11.07 -3.26 -31.06
CA ARG A 92 12.33 -2.50 -30.93
C ARG A 92 13.09 -2.84 -29.65
N GLN A 93 12.40 -3.35 -28.62
CA GLN A 93 12.99 -3.70 -27.33
C GLN A 93 13.60 -5.12 -27.34
N TRP A 94 13.04 -6.02 -28.15
CA TRP A 94 13.63 -7.34 -28.45
C TRP A 94 15.03 -7.25 -29.07
N LEU A 95 15.25 -6.29 -29.98
CA LEU A 95 16.54 -6.09 -30.66
C LEU A 95 17.67 -5.63 -29.72
N VAL A 96 17.34 -5.08 -28.54
CA VAL A 96 18.33 -4.67 -27.53
C VAL A 96 18.68 -5.83 -26.59
N LEU A 97 17.80 -6.84 -26.48
CA LEU A 97 17.96 -7.99 -25.60
C LEU A 97 18.71 -9.17 -26.26
N VAL A 98 19.11 -9.07 -27.53
CA VAL A 98 19.86 -10.11 -28.25
C VAL A 98 21.04 -9.50 -29.00
N PRO A 99 22.32 -9.74 -28.62
CA PRO A 99 23.44 -9.34 -29.44
C PRO A 99 23.75 -10.41 -30.48
N GLY A 100 23.62 -10.07 -31.77
CA GLY A 100 24.28 -10.80 -32.85
C GLY A 100 23.50 -10.92 -34.15
N SER A 101 23.45 -9.86 -34.96
CA SER A 101 23.50 -10.00 -36.43
C SER A 101 24.09 -8.73 -37.07
N PHE A 102 25.32 -8.81 -37.58
CA PHE A 102 25.94 -7.82 -38.46
C PHE A 102 25.94 -8.36 -39.92
N PRO A 103 26.33 -7.56 -40.94
CA PRO A 103 25.49 -7.17 -42.06
C PRO A 103 25.47 -8.15 -43.25
N ALA A 104 24.57 -7.83 -44.19
CA ALA A 104 24.23 -8.52 -45.42
C ALA A 104 25.40 -9.12 -46.23
N THR A 105 25.30 -10.40 -46.55
CA THR A 105 25.50 -10.97 -47.91
C THR A 105 25.05 -12.45 -47.95
N LEU A 106 24.23 -12.80 -48.95
CA LEU A 106 23.77 -14.17 -49.30
C LEU A 106 24.93 -14.97 -49.95
N PRO A 107 24.99 -16.33 -49.87
CA PRO A 107 23.99 -17.20 -50.51
C PRO A 107 23.57 -18.51 -49.81
N ARG A 108 22.39 -18.96 -50.27
CA ARG A 108 21.55 -20.16 -50.08
C ARG A 108 22.26 -21.53 -49.99
N VAL A 109 21.98 -22.36 -48.95
CA VAL A 109 21.83 -23.86 -48.94
C VAL A 109 21.07 -24.30 -47.66
N ALA A 110 20.44 -25.48 -47.68
CA ALA A 110 19.28 -25.98 -46.93
C ALA A 110 19.51 -26.72 -45.57
N GLN A 111 18.50 -26.61 -44.68
CA GLN A 111 18.02 -27.53 -43.60
C GLN A 111 18.94 -27.81 -42.35
N PRO A 112 18.46 -28.44 -41.23
CA PRO A 112 17.71 -27.81 -40.12
C PRO A 112 18.20 -28.16 -38.66
N ARG A 113 18.15 -27.20 -37.71
CA ARG A 113 18.15 -27.34 -36.21
C ARG A 113 19.41 -27.98 -35.55
N PRO A 114 19.73 -27.77 -34.24
CA PRO A 114 18.86 -27.60 -33.06
C PRO A 114 19.06 -26.28 -32.30
N GLY A 115 18.00 -25.67 -31.75
CA GLY A 115 17.56 -26.00 -30.39
C GLY A 115 18.35 -25.18 -29.37
N PHE A 116 18.06 -23.87 -29.30
CA PHE A 116 18.67 -22.96 -28.33
C PHE A 116 18.10 -23.22 -26.93
N SER A 117 18.96 -23.67 -26.01
CA SER A 117 18.62 -23.82 -24.58
C SER A 117 18.52 -22.44 -23.92
N ALA A 118 17.29 -21.94 -23.72
CA ALA A 118 16.99 -20.58 -23.26
C ALA A 118 17.07 -20.39 -21.73
N ALA A 119 17.19 -21.46 -20.95
CA ALA A 119 17.31 -21.37 -19.49
C ALA A 119 18.62 -20.64 -19.08
N CYS A 120 19.70 -20.86 -19.84
CA CYS A 120 20.99 -20.22 -19.60
C CYS A 120 21.00 -18.74 -20.03
N SER A 121 20.20 -18.35 -21.03
CA SER A 121 20.17 -16.98 -21.55
C SER A 121 19.26 -16.02 -20.74
N GLN A 122 18.19 -16.51 -20.11
CA GLN A 122 17.40 -15.67 -19.21
C GLN A 122 18.21 -15.25 -17.98
N GLN A 123 19.04 -16.16 -17.44
CA GLN A 123 20.01 -15.84 -16.40
C GLN A 123 21.11 -14.87 -16.90
N SER A 124 21.51 -14.93 -18.17
CA SER A 124 22.54 -14.03 -18.71
C SER A 124 22.05 -12.59 -18.95
N HIS A 125 20.75 -12.35 -19.16
CA HIS A 125 20.19 -11.01 -19.40
C HIS A 125 19.57 -10.35 -18.15
N ILE A 126 18.97 -11.15 -17.27
CA ILE A 126 18.41 -10.67 -15.99
C ILE A 126 19.54 -10.51 -14.95
N GLY A 127 20.62 -11.28 -15.07
CA GLY A 127 21.72 -11.29 -14.11
C GLY A 127 21.23 -11.63 -12.70
N GLU A 128 21.89 -11.05 -11.69
CA GLU A 128 21.50 -11.19 -10.28
C GLU A 128 20.32 -10.28 -9.89
N ALA A 129 19.64 -9.64 -10.86
CA ALA A 129 18.57 -8.68 -10.56
C ALA A 129 17.29 -9.33 -10.02
N LEU A 130 17.05 -10.61 -10.29
CA LEU A 130 15.91 -11.38 -9.76
C LEU A 130 16.40 -12.65 -9.05
N PRO A 131 15.71 -13.06 -7.97
CA PRO A 131 15.97 -14.36 -7.34
C PRO A 131 15.72 -15.54 -8.32
N PRO A 132 16.53 -16.63 -8.26
CA PRO A 132 16.38 -17.78 -9.13
C PRO A 132 14.97 -18.40 -9.14
N GLU A 133 14.30 -18.41 -7.99
CA GLU A 133 12.96 -18.93 -7.81
C GLU A 133 11.95 -18.12 -8.65
N MET A 134 12.04 -16.80 -8.63
CA MET A 134 11.16 -15.92 -9.40
C MET A 134 11.46 -15.98 -10.90
N VAL A 135 12.74 -16.09 -11.29
CA VAL A 135 13.11 -16.31 -12.70
C VAL A 135 12.47 -17.59 -13.21
N THR A 136 12.57 -18.68 -12.44
CA THR A 136 11.97 -19.98 -12.79
C THR A 136 10.46 -19.87 -12.92
N ARG A 137 9.79 -19.22 -11.95
CA ARG A 137 8.34 -19.00 -11.99
C ARG A 137 7.90 -18.20 -13.20
N LEU A 138 8.57 -17.08 -13.51
CA LEU A 138 8.26 -16.25 -14.67
C LEU A 138 8.48 -17.01 -15.98
N TYR A 139 9.59 -17.74 -16.11
CA TYR A 139 9.86 -18.60 -17.27
C TYR A 139 8.76 -19.64 -17.47
N ASP A 140 8.40 -20.34 -16.39
CA ASP A 140 7.35 -21.35 -16.39
C ASP A 140 5.97 -20.77 -16.72
N GLY A 141 5.64 -19.62 -16.14
CA GLY A 141 4.43 -18.87 -16.46
C GLY A 141 4.33 -18.57 -17.94
N MET A 142 5.40 -18.05 -18.54
CA MET A 142 5.44 -17.66 -19.96
C MET A 142 5.38 -18.84 -20.92
N ARG A 143 6.19 -19.89 -20.73
CA ARG A 143 6.25 -21.03 -21.65
C ARG A 143 4.96 -21.88 -21.66
N ARG A 144 4.15 -21.75 -20.60
CA ARG A 144 2.86 -22.44 -20.45
C ARG A 144 1.69 -21.58 -20.95
N VAL A 145 1.91 -20.35 -21.42
CA VAL A 145 0.84 -19.56 -22.07
C VAL A 145 0.45 -20.23 -23.38
N ASP A 146 -0.84 -20.59 -23.51
CA ASP A 146 -1.41 -21.14 -24.73
C ASP A 146 -1.87 -19.99 -25.61
N LEU A 147 -1.27 -19.88 -26.79
CA LEU A 147 -1.56 -18.85 -27.78
C LEU A 147 -2.67 -19.26 -28.76
N THR A 148 -3.01 -20.55 -28.81
CA THR A 148 -3.83 -21.14 -29.89
C THR A 148 -5.14 -21.76 -29.40
N GLY A 149 -5.36 -21.80 -28.09
CA GLY A 149 -6.53 -22.43 -27.47
C GLY A 149 -6.58 -23.95 -27.64
N LYS A 150 -5.46 -24.56 -28.06
CA LYS A 150 -5.29 -26.01 -28.14
C LYS A 150 -4.28 -26.36 -27.07
N ALA A 151 -4.69 -27.19 -26.11
CA ALA A 151 -3.83 -27.73 -25.06
C ALA A 151 -2.60 -28.43 -25.67
N MET A 152 -1.56 -27.65 -25.92
CA MET A 152 -0.25 -28.08 -26.37
C MET A 152 0.62 -28.29 -25.13
N ARG A 153 1.51 -29.27 -25.20
CA ARG A 153 2.56 -29.42 -24.18
C ARG A 153 3.31 -28.08 -24.00
N PRO A 154 3.79 -27.78 -22.77
CA PRO A 154 4.63 -26.62 -22.53
C PRO A 154 5.76 -26.57 -23.56
N SER A 155 6.01 -25.41 -24.15
CA SER A 155 7.10 -25.24 -25.11
C SER A 155 8.45 -25.37 -24.39
N ASP A 156 9.45 -25.90 -25.11
CA ASP A 156 10.82 -26.02 -24.60
C ASP A 156 11.52 -24.65 -24.43
N SER A 157 10.95 -23.60 -25.03
CA SER A 157 11.42 -22.21 -24.98
C SER A 157 10.25 -21.22 -24.99
N VAL A 158 10.46 -20.01 -24.50
CA VAL A 158 9.47 -18.92 -24.55
C VAL A 158 9.52 -18.23 -25.93
N SER A 159 8.42 -18.25 -26.68
CA SER A 159 8.30 -17.51 -27.95
C SER A 159 8.08 -16.00 -27.72
N GLN A 160 8.29 -15.20 -28.77
CA GLN A 160 8.06 -13.75 -28.72
C GLN A 160 6.59 -13.42 -28.39
N GLU A 161 5.66 -14.18 -28.95
CA GLU A 161 4.23 -14.05 -28.71
C GLU A 161 3.88 -14.45 -27.27
N GLN A 162 4.42 -15.56 -26.76
CA GLN A 162 4.20 -16.00 -25.38
C GLN A 162 4.68 -14.95 -24.38
N PHE A 163 5.87 -14.40 -24.58
CA PHE A 163 6.40 -13.31 -23.75
C PHE A 163 5.49 -12.08 -23.81
N THR A 164 5.11 -11.64 -25.01
CA THR A 164 4.31 -10.42 -25.20
C THR A 164 2.94 -10.55 -24.54
N VAL A 165 2.25 -11.68 -24.72
CA VAL A 165 0.95 -11.96 -24.09
C VAL A 165 1.09 -12.01 -22.57
N SER A 166 2.11 -12.72 -22.07
CA SER A 166 2.36 -12.83 -20.62
C SER A 166 2.62 -11.48 -19.97
N MET A 167 3.48 -10.64 -20.58
CA MET A 167 3.76 -9.30 -20.06
C MET A 167 2.53 -8.39 -20.15
N SER A 168 1.74 -8.50 -21.21
CA SER A 168 0.48 -7.76 -21.33
C SER A 168 -0.48 -8.11 -20.19
N HIS A 169 -0.70 -9.39 -19.94
CA HIS A 169 -1.57 -9.85 -18.84
C HIS A 169 -1.03 -9.43 -17.47
N LEU A 170 0.26 -9.70 -17.20
CA LEU A 170 0.87 -9.43 -15.89
C LEU A 170 0.95 -7.93 -15.58
N LEU A 171 1.21 -7.06 -16.56
CA LEU A 171 1.39 -5.62 -16.34
C LEU A 171 0.10 -4.81 -16.52
N LYS A 172 -0.72 -5.14 -17.52
CA LYS A 172 -1.89 -4.33 -17.91
C LYS A 172 -3.22 -5.07 -17.76
N GLY A 173 -3.18 -6.40 -17.66
CA GLY A 173 -4.40 -7.20 -17.62
C GLY A 173 -5.19 -7.04 -16.33
N ASN A 174 -6.46 -7.45 -16.38
CA ASN A 174 -7.36 -7.51 -15.22
C ASN A 174 -7.03 -8.72 -14.31
N SER A 175 -7.81 -8.93 -13.25
CA SER A 175 -7.62 -10.06 -12.32
C SER A 175 -7.69 -11.42 -13.01
N GLU A 176 -8.57 -11.60 -13.99
CA GLU A 176 -8.74 -12.83 -14.76
C GLU A 176 -7.49 -13.13 -15.61
N GLU A 177 -6.99 -12.14 -16.33
CA GLU A 177 -5.81 -12.27 -17.20
C GLU A 177 -4.54 -12.51 -16.38
N LYS A 178 -4.40 -11.84 -15.23
CA LYS A 178 -3.29 -12.05 -14.29
C LYS A 178 -3.35 -13.44 -13.67
N SER A 179 -4.51 -13.89 -13.22
CA SER A 179 -4.67 -15.20 -12.56
C SER A 179 -4.28 -16.35 -13.48
N LEU A 180 -4.56 -16.24 -14.78
CA LEU A 180 -4.13 -17.21 -15.79
C LEU A 180 -2.61 -17.41 -15.84
N VAL A 181 -1.84 -16.32 -15.77
CA VAL A 181 -0.38 -16.39 -15.81
C VAL A 181 0.15 -16.83 -14.43
N ILE A 182 -0.39 -16.30 -13.34
CA ILE A 182 0.00 -16.67 -11.97
C ILE A 182 -0.18 -18.17 -11.71
N LEU A 183 -1.30 -18.77 -12.13
CA LEU A 183 -1.52 -20.22 -12.01
C LEU A 183 -0.40 -21.02 -12.69
N LYS A 184 0.02 -20.57 -13.88
CA LYS A 184 1.10 -21.20 -14.65
C LYS A 184 2.47 -21.01 -14.00
N MET A 185 2.66 -19.92 -13.24
CA MET A 185 3.84 -19.69 -12.40
C MET A 185 3.85 -20.55 -11.13
N ILE A 186 2.67 -20.97 -10.64
CA ILE A 186 2.52 -21.77 -9.42
C ILE A 186 2.71 -23.26 -9.72
N SER A 187 1.97 -23.81 -10.68
CA SER A 187 1.97 -25.24 -10.99
C SER A 187 2.12 -25.53 -12.48
N ALA A 188 2.68 -26.71 -12.76
CA ALA A 188 2.79 -27.28 -14.10
C ALA A 188 1.52 -28.06 -14.50
N THR A 189 0.72 -28.50 -13.53
CA THR A 189 -0.54 -29.20 -13.79
C THR A 189 -1.67 -28.21 -14.00
N GLU A 190 -2.67 -28.59 -14.78
CA GLU A 190 -3.93 -27.85 -14.80
C GLU A 190 -4.58 -27.87 -13.40
N CYS A 191 -5.37 -26.83 -13.07
CA CYS A 191 -6.06 -26.67 -11.79
C CYS A 191 -6.71 -27.96 -11.27
N PRO A 192 -6.84 -28.13 -9.94
CA PRO A 192 -6.57 -27.13 -8.89
C PRO A 192 -5.13 -27.15 -8.33
N VAL A 193 -4.69 -26.02 -7.77
CA VAL A 193 -3.38 -25.88 -7.08
C VAL A 193 -3.57 -25.89 -5.57
N LYS A 194 -2.58 -26.32 -4.79
CA LYS A 194 -2.73 -26.35 -3.32
C LYS A 194 -2.48 -24.96 -2.72
N ALA A 195 -3.22 -24.62 -1.67
CA ALA A 195 -3.06 -23.39 -0.91
C ALA A 195 -1.60 -23.13 -0.44
N ARG A 196 -0.86 -24.17 -0.04
CA ARG A 196 0.58 -24.07 0.26
C ARG A 196 1.45 -23.58 -0.91
N GLU A 197 1.08 -23.93 -2.14
CA GLU A 197 1.84 -23.55 -3.34
C GLU A 197 1.59 -22.08 -3.67
N VAL A 198 0.35 -21.61 -3.46
CA VAL A 198 -0.01 -20.19 -3.53
C VAL A 198 0.74 -19.41 -2.45
N GLN A 199 0.71 -19.86 -1.19
CA GLN A 199 1.44 -19.20 -0.11
C GLN A 199 2.94 -19.09 -0.44
N LYS A 200 3.53 -20.18 -0.95
CA LYS A 200 4.95 -20.19 -1.35
C LYS A 200 5.23 -19.24 -2.51
N PHE A 201 4.34 -19.17 -3.50
CA PHE A 201 4.42 -18.17 -4.57
C PHE A 201 4.39 -16.74 -4.01
N THR A 202 3.49 -16.46 -3.06
CA THR A 202 3.38 -15.14 -2.42
C THR A 202 4.65 -14.80 -1.64
N GLU A 203 5.24 -15.74 -0.91
CA GLU A 203 6.54 -15.55 -0.24
C GLU A 203 7.66 -15.23 -1.24
N ASP A 204 7.76 -15.98 -2.34
CA ASP A 204 8.76 -15.75 -3.37
C ASP A 204 8.55 -14.39 -4.06
N LEU A 205 7.30 -13.97 -4.25
CA LEU A 205 6.93 -12.66 -4.81
C LEU A 205 7.35 -11.51 -3.89
N VAL A 206 6.96 -11.58 -2.61
CA VAL A 206 7.32 -10.56 -1.61
C VAL A 206 8.84 -10.49 -1.43
N GLY A 207 9.53 -11.63 -1.36
CA GLY A 207 10.99 -11.69 -1.30
C GLY A 207 11.65 -11.08 -2.54
N SER A 208 11.08 -11.29 -3.72
CA SER A 208 11.58 -10.70 -4.97
C SER A 208 11.44 -9.19 -5.01
N VAL A 209 10.38 -8.61 -4.45
CA VAL A 209 10.24 -7.15 -4.33
C VAL A 209 11.39 -6.56 -3.52
N VAL A 210 11.65 -7.15 -2.34
CA VAL A 210 12.74 -6.70 -1.46
C VAL A 210 14.10 -6.82 -2.15
N HIS A 211 14.33 -7.96 -2.82
CA HIS A 211 15.56 -8.22 -3.58
C HIS A 211 15.79 -7.18 -4.67
N VAL A 212 14.77 -6.95 -5.52
CA VAL A 212 14.89 -6.06 -6.69
C VAL A 212 15.06 -4.61 -6.26
N LEU A 213 14.29 -4.13 -5.28
CA LEU A 213 14.42 -2.77 -4.77
C LEU A 213 15.83 -2.52 -4.20
N ASN A 214 16.39 -3.50 -3.50
CA ASN A 214 17.75 -3.39 -2.98
C ASN A 214 18.82 -3.47 -4.07
N TYR A 215 18.69 -4.42 -5.00
CA TYR A 215 19.60 -4.54 -6.15
C TYR A 215 19.65 -3.25 -6.97
N ARG A 216 18.51 -2.57 -7.12
CA ARG A 216 18.39 -1.30 -7.85
C ARG A 216 18.67 -0.05 -7.01
N GLN A 217 18.98 -0.19 -5.72
CA GLN A 217 19.18 0.92 -4.78
C GLN A 217 17.94 1.85 -4.66
N GLU A 218 16.74 1.26 -4.78
CA GLU A 218 15.44 1.96 -4.76
C GLU A 218 14.73 1.83 -3.41
N LEU A 219 15.47 1.57 -2.33
CA LEU A 219 14.93 1.54 -0.96
C LEU A 219 14.63 2.93 -0.40
N ARG A 220 15.03 4.01 -1.10
CA ARG A 220 14.74 5.42 -0.76
C ARG A 220 15.01 5.80 0.71
N GLY A 221 16.15 5.33 1.23
CA GLY A 221 16.60 5.61 2.61
C GLY A 221 16.07 4.65 3.66
N TRP A 222 15.20 3.69 3.29
CA TRP A 222 14.77 2.62 4.19
C TRP A 222 15.77 1.47 4.21
N THR A 223 15.86 0.78 5.35
CA THR A 223 16.78 -0.34 5.54
C THR A 223 16.07 -1.69 5.37
N GLN A 224 16.85 -2.71 5.02
CA GLN A 224 16.44 -4.10 5.22
C GLN A 224 16.81 -4.54 6.63
N LYS A 225 15.82 -4.79 7.49
CA LYS A 225 16.06 -5.33 8.82
C LYS A 225 15.98 -6.85 8.77
N ARG A 226 17.02 -7.57 9.24
CA ARG A 226 16.86 -9.00 9.57
C ARG A 226 15.97 -9.07 10.81
N GLY A 227 14.77 -9.64 10.65
CA GLY A 227 13.79 -9.72 11.72
C GLY A 227 14.33 -10.44 12.97
N PRO A 228 13.74 -10.19 14.16
CA PRO A 228 14.22 -10.70 15.45
C PRO A 228 14.07 -12.23 15.64
N GLY A 229 13.63 -12.96 14.61
CA GLY A 229 13.39 -14.39 14.60
C GLY A 229 12.32 -14.76 13.56
N PRO A 230 12.02 -16.05 13.37
CA PRO A 230 10.88 -16.49 12.57
C PRO A 230 9.54 -16.10 13.24
N PRO A 231 8.51 -15.70 12.47
CA PRO A 231 8.49 -15.57 11.01
C PRO A 231 9.28 -14.33 10.53
N SER A 232 9.90 -14.42 9.35
CA SER A 232 10.54 -13.26 8.72
C SER A 232 9.51 -12.24 8.26
N ARG A 233 9.92 -10.98 8.03
CA ARG A 233 9.04 -9.91 7.51
C ARG A 233 8.39 -10.27 6.17
N VAL A 234 9.13 -10.97 5.31
CA VAL A 234 8.61 -11.53 4.04
C VAL A 234 7.46 -12.50 4.30
N GLN A 235 7.63 -13.43 5.25
CA GLN A 235 6.59 -14.40 5.61
C GLN A 235 5.37 -13.73 6.24
N VAL A 236 5.58 -12.70 7.07
CA VAL A 236 4.47 -11.96 7.70
C VAL A 236 3.60 -11.25 6.66
N LEU A 237 4.22 -10.51 5.74
CA LEU A 237 3.47 -9.83 4.67
C LEU A 237 2.86 -10.84 3.69
N ALA A 238 3.58 -11.89 3.31
CA ALA A 238 3.04 -12.94 2.44
C ALA A 238 1.83 -13.64 3.08
N ALA A 239 1.87 -13.92 4.39
CA ALA A 239 0.74 -14.48 5.11
C ALA A 239 -0.45 -13.52 5.18
N GLN A 240 -0.22 -12.21 5.33
CA GLN A 240 -1.28 -11.21 5.27
C GLN A 240 -1.93 -11.19 3.87
N LEU A 241 -1.14 -11.11 2.80
CA LEU A 241 -1.65 -11.10 1.43
C LEU A 241 -2.39 -12.39 1.08
N PHE A 242 -1.90 -13.52 1.59
CA PHE A 242 -2.57 -14.81 1.46
C PHE A 242 -3.88 -14.87 2.26
N SER A 243 -3.98 -14.19 3.40
CA SER A 243 -5.20 -14.17 4.22
C SER A 243 -6.38 -13.46 3.57
N GLU A 244 -6.13 -12.66 2.52
CA GLU A 244 -7.17 -12.05 1.68
C GLU A 244 -7.77 -13.04 0.67
N MET A 245 -7.24 -14.27 0.59
CA MET A 245 -7.83 -15.36 -0.17
C MET A 245 -8.98 -16.01 0.62
N ASP A 246 -10.17 -16.05 0.03
CA ASP A 246 -11.29 -16.84 0.53
C ASP A 246 -11.21 -18.26 -0.02
N LEU A 247 -10.82 -19.21 0.84
CA LEU A 247 -10.58 -20.58 0.42
C LEU A 247 -11.86 -21.43 0.33
N ARG A 248 -12.97 -21.04 1.00
CA ARG A 248 -14.24 -21.82 1.05
C ARG A 248 -15.47 -20.98 1.46
N GLY A 249 -15.70 -19.81 0.86
CA GLY A 249 -16.98 -19.10 1.00
C GLY A 249 -17.25 -18.53 2.40
N GLY A 250 -16.21 -18.05 3.10
CA GLY A 250 -16.34 -17.37 4.39
C GLY A 250 -16.17 -18.23 5.64
N GLU A 251 -16.07 -19.57 5.53
CA GLU A 251 -15.69 -20.42 6.66
C GLU A 251 -14.16 -20.34 6.91
N LYS A 252 -13.75 -19.59 7.94
CA LYS A 252 -12.35 -19.52 8.38
C LYS A 252 -11.92 -20.86 8.96
N ILE A 253 -11.34 -21.74 8.14
CA ILE A 253 -10.62 -22.91 8.64
C ILE A 253 -9.39 -22.41 9.41
N LEU A 254 -9.37 -22.63 10.72
CA LEU A 254 -8.23 -22.34 11.57
C LEU A 254 -7.33 -23.57 11.64
N GLY A 255 -6.11 -23.47 11.10
CA GLY A 255 -5.05 -24.47 11.34
C GLY A 255 -4.32 -24.97 10.09
N PRO A 256 -3.42 -25.96 10.25
CA PRO A 256 -2.56 -26.48 9.17
C PRO A 256 -3.32 -27.02 7.95
N GLN A 257 -4.55 -27.49 8.16
CA GLN A 257 -5.42 -28.05 7.12
C GLN A 257 -5.84 -27.01 6.07
N GLN A 258 -5.77 -25.71 6.39
CA GLN A 258 -6.02 -24.63 5.42
C GLN A 258 -5.07 -24.71 4.23
N LEU A 259 -3.82 -25.14 4.44
CA LEU A 259 -2.79 -25.22 3.41
C LEU A 259 -2.92 -26.44 2.48
N ASP A 260 -3.80 -27.38 2.82
CA ASP A 260 -4.15 -28.53 1.99
C ASP A 260 -5.36 -28.25 1.09
N CYS A 261 -6.02 -27.08 1.22
CA CYS A 261 -7.15 -26.71 0.38
C CYS A 261 -6.74 -26.55 -1.09
N GLU A 262 -7.62 -27.00 -1.98
CA GLU A 262 -7.50 -26.82 -3.42
C GLU A 262 -8.01 -25.44 -3.82
N CYS A 263 -7.20 -24.71 -4.58
CA CYS A 263 -7.49 -23.40 -5.14
C CYS A 263 -7.70 -23.57 -6.64
N ASP A 264 -8.91 -23.29 -7.10
CA ASP A 264 -9.22 -23.27 -8.52
C ASP A 264 -8.93 -21.91 -9.15
N ARG A 265 -9.23 -21.76 -10.45
CA ARG A 265 -8.97 -20.51 -11.16
C ARG A 265 -9.76 -19.34 -10.60
N ALA A 266 -11.03 -19.55 -10.25
CA ALA A 266 -11.88 -18.50 -9.71
C ALA A 266 -11.35 -17.99 -8.36
N THR A 267 -10.85 -18.90 -7.51
CA THR A 267 -10.22 -18.58 -6.23
C THR A 267 -8.99 -17.69 -6.40
N ILE A 268 -8.12 -17.99 -7.37
CA ILE A 268 -6.92 -17.17 -7.63
C ILE A 268 -7.30 -15.81 -8.23
N GLU A 269 -8.27 -15.76 -9.15
CA GLU A 269 -8.74 -14.50 -9.73
C GLU A 269 -9.31 -13.55 -8.67
N ASP A 270 -10.22 -14.07 -7.85
CA ASP A 270 -10.85 -13.34 -6.76
C ASP A 270 -9.83 -12.90 -5.71
N TRP A 271 -8.83 -13.73 -5.41
CA TRP A 271 -7.68 -13.31 -4.59
C TRP A 271 -6.88 -12.17 -5.20
N VAL A 272 -6.50 -12.25 -6.48
CA VAL A 272 -5.74 -11.19 -7.16
C VAL A 272 -6.55 -9.88 -7.22
N PHE A 273 -7.88 -9.98 -7.34
CA PHE A 273 -8.78 -8.83 -7.28
C PHE A 273 -8.81 -8.19 -5.89
N ARG A 274 -8.95 -9.00 -4.82
CA ARG A 274 -8.98 -8.51 -3.43
C ARG A 274 -7.63 -8.03 -2.91
N ALA A 275 -6.53 -8.58 -3.43
CA ALA A 275 -5.16 -8.31 -3.01
C ALA A 275 -4.39 -7.48 -4.05
N PRO A 276 -4.63 -6.16 -4.17
CA PRO A 276 -4.00 -5.30 -5.18
C PRO A 276 -2.47 -5.23 -5.04
N HIS A 277 -1.93 -5.53 -3.86
CA HIS A 277 -0.49 -5.66 -3.63
C HIS A 277 0.15 -6.78 -4.44
N VAL A 278 -0.56 -7.89 -4.72
CA VAL A 278 -0.03 -8.98 -5.56
C VAL A 278 0.26 -8.47 -6.97
N ALA A 279 -0.69 -7.76 -7.56
CA ALA A 279 -0.51 -7.14 -8.88
C ALA A 279 0.57 -6.07 -8.87
N THR A 280 0.61 -5.23 -7.83
CA THR A 280 1.62 -4.17 -7.67
C THR A 280 3.03 -4.78 -7.55
N PHE A 281 3.19 -5.84 -6.77
CA PHE A 281 4.47 -6.51 -6.56
C PHE A 281 4.95 -7.23 -7.82
N LEU A 282 4.05 -7.86 -8.59
CA LEU A 282 4.39 -8.38 -9.91
C LEU A 282 4.88 -7.28 -10.83
N SER A 283 4.21 -6.12 -10.83
CA SER A 283 4.62 -4.95 -11.60
C SER A 283 6.02 -4.46 -11.22
N VAL A 284 6.32 -4.33 -9.91
CA VAL A 284 7.66 -3.97 -9.41
C VAL A 284 8.72 -4.97 -9.88
N VAL A 285 8.49 -6.26 -9.62
CA VAL A 285 9.41 -7.34 -9.95
C VAL A 285 9.70 -7.37 -11.46
N ILE A 286 8.68 -7.22 -12.30
CA ILE A 286 8.86 -7.25 -13.75
C ILE A 286 9.56 -5.98 -14.25
N HIS A 287 9.08 -4.79 -13.88
CA HIS A 287 9.64 -3.54 -14.37
C HIS A 287 11.10 -3.34 -13.96
N ARG A 288 11.41 -3.60 -12.68
CA ARG A 288 12.74 -3.39 -12.12
C ARG A 288 13.67 -4.60 -12.29
N GLY A 289 13.11 -5.81 -12.39
CA GLY A 289 13.86 -7.03 -12.71
C GLY A 289 14.33 -7.06 -14.16
N PHE A 290 13.44 -6.81 -15.14
CA PHE A 290 13.76 -6.83 -16.57
C PHE A 290 14.28 -5.49 -17.13
N LEU A 291 14.33 -4.43 -16.32
CA LEU A 291 14.65 -3.06 -16.77
C LEU A 291 13.81 -2.65 -17.99
N LEU A 292 12.49 -2.64 -17.83
CA LEU A 292 11.61 -2.19 -18.90
C LEU A 292 11.73 -0.66 -19.04
N LEU A 293 12.69 -0.21 -19.87
CA LEU A 293 13.15 1.19 -20.07
C LEU A 293 12.07 2.24 -20.42
N ARG A 294 10.79 1.86 -20.57
CA ARG A 294 9.69 2.74 -20.97
C ARG A 294 8.45 2.65 -20.07
N SER A 295 8.54 2.02 -18.90
CA SER A 295 7.41 1.88 -18.00
C SER A 295 7.35 2.98 -16.94
N SER A 296 6.17 3.57 -16.78
CA SER A 296 5.83 4.62 -15.82
C SER A 296 5.57 4.09 -14.40
N LEU A 297 6.24 3.00 -13.95
CA LEU A 297 6.02 2.51 -12.60
C LEU A 297 6.63 3.50 -11.61
N ASP A 298 5.78 4.39 -11.12
CA ASP A 298 6.10 5.35 -10.09
C ASP A 298 6.20 4.63 -8.74
N LEU A 299 7.42 4.53 -8.23
CA LEU A 299 7.68 3.95 -6.92
C LEU A 299 7.47 4.97 -5.80
N THR A 300 7.25 6.24 -6.11
CA THR A 300 7.20 7.28 -5.07
C THR A 300 6.02 7.14 -4.14
N THR A 301 4.90 6.61 -4.63
CA THR A 301 3.71 6.31 -3.82
C THR A 301 3.78 4.93 -3.16
N LEU A 302 4.69 4.05 -3.60
CA LEU A 302 4.85 2.71 -3.04
C LEU A 302 5.84 2.71 -1.87
N VAL A 303 7.03 3.26 -2.13
CA VAL A 303 8.11 3.42 -1.15
C VAL A 303 8.26 4.94 -0.92
N PRO A 304 7.82 5.48 0.21
CA PRO A 304 8.00 6.90 0.52
C PRO A 304 9.49 7.20 0.72
N GLU A 305 9.88 8.46 0.51
CA GLU A 305 11.22 8.92 0.88
C GLU A 305 11.40 8.94 2.39
N CYS A 306 12.44 8.30 2.90
CA CYS A 306 12.81 8.36 4.31
C CYS A 306 13.63 9.63 4.59
N HIS A 307 13.11 10.50 5.44
CA HIS A 307 13.81 11.72 5.86
C HIS A 307 14.10 11.73 7.36
N VAL A 308 15.37 11.90 7.70
CA VAL A 308 15.86 12.01 9.07
C VAL A 308 16.75 13.26 9.14
N ASP A 309 16.47 14.18 10.06
CA ASP A 309 17.14 15.48 10.13
C ASP A 309 18.63 15.42 10.51
N GLN A 310 19.09 14.27 11.01
CA GLN A 310 20.48 14.08 11.45
C GLN A 310 21.25 13.22 10.44
N GLU A 311 22.49 13.62 10.11
CA GLU A 311 23.44 12.83 9.29
C GLU A 311 23.94 11.55 9.98
N ARG A 312 23.27 11.08 11.04
CA ARG A 312 23.61 9.83 11.72
C ARG A 312 22.92 8.66 11.02
N VAL A 313 23.62 7.54 10.97
CA VAL A 313 23.01 6.26 10.57
C VAL A 313 21.91 5.94 11.58
N PHE A 314 20.66 6.00 11.14
CA PHE A 314 19.48 5.71 11.94
C PHE A 314 18.84 4.42 11.42
N GLU A 315 18.70 3.42 12.30
CA GLU A 315 18.02 2.17 11.97
C GLU A 315 16.59 2.21 12.52
N SER A 316 15.61 2.34 11.62
CA SER A 316 14.20 2.34 12.00
C SER A 316 13.73 0.96 12.49
N ILE A 317 12.69 0.96 13.33
CA ILE A 317 11.85 -0.20 13.63
C ILE A 317 11.27 -0.79 12.33
N LEU A 318 10.97 0.06 11.35
CA LEU A 318 10.38 -0.31 10.07
C LEU A 318 11.42 -0.78 9.05
N ASP A 319 11.10 -1.88 8.38
CA ASP A 319 11.75 -2.28 7.14
C ASP A 319 10.92 -1.84 5.93
N VAL A 320 11.49 -1.92 4.74
CA VAL A 320 10.82 -1.51 3.49
C VAL A 320 9.44 -2.17 3.30
N LEU A 321 9.26 -3.43 3.72
CA LEU A 321 7.97 -4.13 3.61
C LEU A 321 6.92 -3.56 4.56
N SER A 322 7.31 -3.28 5.80
CA SER A 322 6.42 -2.66 6.79
C SER A 322 6.01 -1.27 6.33
N VAL A 323 6.93 -0.50 5.75
CA VAL A 323 6.64 0.82 5.17
C VAL A 323 5.66 0.71 4.02
N ILE A 324 5.94 -0.15 3.02
CA ILE A 324 5.04 -0.37 1.87
C ILE A 324 3.63 -0.72 2.36
N TYR A 325 3.53 -1.62 3.34
CA TYR A 325 2.26 -2.06 3.90
C TYR A 325 1.49 -0.93 4.61
N ILE A 326 2.15 -0.12 5.45
CA ILE A 326 1.47 1.00 6.11
C ILE A 326 1.11 2.09 5.09
N ASN A 327 2.04 2.42 4.18
CA ASN A 327 1.87 3.48 3.18
C ASN A 327 0.67 3.22 2.26
N SER A 328 0.38 1.96 1.93
CA SER A 328 -0.78 1.59 1.11
C SER A 328 -2.13 1.92 1.74
N HIS A 329 -2.18 2.12 3.06
CA HIS A 329 -3.39 2.48 3.81
C HIS A 329 -3.51 4.00 4.05
N LEU A 330 -2.49 4.76 3.68
CA LEU A 330 -2.52 6.23 3.72
C LEU A 330 -3.18 6.80 2.46
N ARG A 331 -3.64 8.06 2.54
CA ARG A 331 -4.16 8.77 1.36
C ARG A 331 -3.02 9.07 0.39
N ARG A 332 -3.31 9.21 -0.90
CA ARG A 332 -2.30 9.39 -1.96
C ARG A 332 -1.36 10.57 -1.69
N GLU A 333 -1.88 11.64 -1.12
CA GLU A 333 -1.14 12.87 -0.81
C GLU A 333 -0.13 12.68 0.35
N GLN A 334 -0.31 11.62 1.14
CA GLN A 334 0.51 11.28 2.30
C GLN A 334 1.60 10.25 1.97
N GLN A 335 1.59 9.67 0.77
CA GLN A 335 2.40 8.50 0.41
C GLN A 335 3.82 8.82 -0.07
N GLY A 336 4.15 10.10 -0.32
CA GLY A 336 5.39 10.48 -1.01
C GLY A 336 6.65 10.52 -0.14
N ARG A 337 6.51 10.99 1.12
CA ARG A 337 7.63 11.26 2.02
C ARG A 337 7.23 11.03 3.48
N TRP A 338 8.13 10.46 4.25
CA TRP A 338 8.01 10.23 5.68
C TRP A 338 9.19 10.89 6.39
N HIS A 339 8.90 11.70 7.41
CA HIS A 339 9.88 12.47 8.15
C HIS A 339 9.87 12.08 9.62
N LEU A 340 11.02 11.65 10.15
CA LEU A 340 11.14 11.24 11.55
C LEU A 340 10.99 12.45 12.47
N LEU A 341 9.89 12.49 13.22
CA LEU A 341 9.65 13.53 14.23
C LEU A 341 10.31 13.17 15.56
N PHE A 342 10.15 11.92 15.97
CA PHE A 342 10.62 11.44 17.28
C PHE A 342 11.11 10.00 17.17
N SER A 343 12.14 9.70 17.93
CA SER A 343 12.67 8.35 18.15
C SER A 343 13.21 8.31 19.57
N SER A 344 12.82 7.31 20.36
CA SER A 344 13.33 7.17 21.73
C SER A 344 14.85 6.94 21.78
N GLU A 345 15.43 6.38 20.71
CA GLU A 345 16.89 6.15 20.62
C GLU A 345 17.67 7.45 20.35
N LEU A 346 17.07 8.39 19.62
CA LEU A 346 17.71 9.66 19.27
C LEU A 346 17.39 10.80 20.26
N HIS A 347 16.16 10.82 20.77
CA HIS A 347 15.60 11.93 21.54
C HIS A 347 15.37 11.59 23.02
N GLY A 348 15.65 10.35 23.43
CA GLY A 348 15.55 9.87 24.80
C GLY A 348 14.15 9.41 25.21
N HIS A 349 14.01 9.06 26.49
CA HIS A 349 12.82 8.42 27.05
C HIS A 349 12.01 9.37 27.93
N SER A 350 11.54 10.48 27.35
CA SER A 350 10.74 11.48 28.07
C SER A 350 9.46 11.81 27.31
N PHE A 351 8.32 11.74 27.99
CA PHE A 351 7.03 12.13 27.41
C PHE A 351 6.97 13.62 27.03
N ALA A 352 7.63 14.49 27.80
CA ALA A 352 7.72 15.91 27.47
C ALA A 352 8.50 16.14 26.16
N GLN A 353 9.57 15.40 25.93
CA GLN A 353 10.32 15.44 24.66
C GLN A 353 9.44 14.92 23.51
N LEU A 354 8.75 13.79 23.69
CA LEU A 354 7.80 13.28 22.71
C LEU A 354 6.79 14.36 22.31
N CYS A 355 6.09 14.98 23.27
CA CYS A 355 5.13 16.05 22.99
C CYS A 355 5.78 17.20 22.20
N GLY A 356 6.95 17.69 22.63
CA GLY A 356 7.64 18.79 21.95
C GLY A 356 7.98 18.51 20.48
N HIS A 357 8.17 17.23 20.12
CA HIS A 357 8.51 16.81 18.75
C HIS A 357 7.29 16.55 17.84
N ILE A 358 6.14 16.14 18.41
CA ILE A 358 4.99 15.66 17.62
C ILE A 358 3.84 16.66 17.51
N THR A 359 3.74 17.61 18.45
CA THR A 359 2.65 18.59 18.45
C THR A 359 2.77 19.53 17.24
N HIS A 360 1.65 19.76 16.54
CA HIS A 360 1.58 20.61 15.32
C HIS A 360 2.44 20.14 14.13
N ARG A 361 2.79 18.84 14.05
CA ARG A 361 3.66 18.26 13.02
C ARG A 361 3.03 17.10 12.23
N GLY A 362 1.73 16.82 12.41
CA GLY A 362 1.01 15.71 11.76
C GLY A 362 0.43 16.06 10.37
N PRO A 363 -0.18 15.09 9.67
CA PRO A 363 -0.51 13.72 10.10
C PRO A 363 0.71 12.84 10.36
N CYS A 364 0.57 11.81 11.20
CA CYS A 364 1.72 10.99 11.58
C CYS A 364 1.42 9.51 11.85
N VAL A 365 2.45 8.69 11.69
CA VAL A 365 2.47 7.25 12.03
C VAL A 365 3.27 7.07 13.32
N LEU A 366 2.60 6.56 14.34
CA LEU A 366 3.15 6.21 15.65
C LEU A 366 3.51 4.73 15.67
N LEU A 367 4.72 4.37 16.11
CA LEU A 367 5.23 3.00 16.18
C LEU A 367 5.85 2.68 17.53
N LEU A 368 5.63 1.45 17.98
CA LEU A 368 6.21 0.87 19.18
C LEU A 368 6.79 -0.51 18.88
N GLU A 369 7.94 -0.80 19.47
CA GLU A 369 8.47 -2.16 19.63
C GLU A 369 8.44 -2.51 21.12
N ASP A 370 7.58 -3.46 21.51
CA ASP A 370 7.47 -3.87 22.91
C ASP A 370 8.67 -4.71 23.38
N HIS A 371 8.78 -4.96 24.69
CA HIS A 371 9.90 -5.77 25.21
C HIS A 371 9.91 -7.21 24.69
N ASP A 372 8.75 -7.73 24.27
CA ASP A 372 8.58 -9.06 23.71
C ASP A 372 8.78 -9.10 22.18
N GLY A 373 9.12 -7.96 21.57
CA GLY A 373 9.45 -7.83 20.14
C GLY A 373 8.24 -7.66 19.22
N GLN A 374 7.03 -7.45 19.74
CA GLN A 374 5.88 -7.10 18.92
C GLN A 374 6.02 -5.67 18.41
N VAL A 375 5.64 -5.47 17.15
CA VAL A 375 5.69 -4.16 16.48
C VAL A 375 4.29 -3.78 16.05
N PHE A 376 3.82 -2.65 16.56
CA PHE A 376 2.45 -2.18 16.37
C PHE A 376 2.40 -0.65 16.53
N GLY A 377 1.25 -0.06 16.22
CA GLY A 377 1.14 1.39 16.19
C GLY A 377 -0.22 1.90 15.78
N GLY A 378 -0.25 3.17 15.43
CA GLY A 378 -1.43 3.83 14.92
C GLY A 378 -1.10 4.98 14.00
N PHE A 379 -2.01 5.27 13.08
CA PHE A 379 -1.97 6.45 12.24
C PHE A 379 -2.90 7.52 12.80
N ALA A 380 -2.35 8.70 13.08
CA ALA A 380 -3.08 9.89 13.47
C ALA A 380 -3.28 10.79 12.24
N SER A 381 -4.54 11.02 11.88
CA SER A 381 -4.91 11.73 10.65
C SER A 381 -4.69 13.24 10.70
N CYS A 382 -4.46 13.80 11.89
CA CYS A 382 -4.15 15.22 12.08
C CYS A 382 -2.97 15.42 13.04
N SER A 383 -2.57 16.68 13.22
CA SER A 383 -1.55 17.04 14.21
C SER A 383 -2.00 16.75 15.64
N TRP A 384 -1.07 16.30 16.46
CA TRP A 384 -1.30 16.18 17.90
C TRP A 384 -1.42 17.56 18.55
N GLU A 385 -2.36 17.70 19.48
CA GLU A 385 -2.55 18.89 20.32
C GLU A 385 -2.69 18.41 21.76
N VAL A 386 -2.07 19.14 22.70
CA VAL A 386 -2.19 18.80 24.12
C VAL A 386 -3.50 19.40 24.64
N ARG A 387 -4.52 18.57 24.84
CA ARG A 387 -5.82 19.03 25.35
C ARG A 387 -6.66 17.96 26.05
N PRO A 388 -7.62 18.40 26.89
CA PRO A 388 -8.72 17.66 27.49
C PRO A 388 -9.30 16.44 26.80
N GLN A 389 -9.55 16.66 25.51
CA GLN A 389 -10.59 16.03 24.74
C GLN A 389 -10.00 15.13 23.66
N PHE A 390 -10.81 14.19 23.21
CA PHE A 390 -10.50 13.41 22.02
C PHE A 390 -10.42 14.31 20.78
N GLN A 391 -9.62 13.89 19.82
CA GLN A 391 -9.36 14.59 18.57
C GLN A 391 -9.19 13.60 17.41
N GLY A 392 -8.91 14.12 16.22
CA GLY A 392 -8.78 13.32 14.99
C GLY A 392 -10.10 13.09 14.27
N ASP A 393 -10.05 12.28 13.22
CA ASP A 393 -11.20 11.86 12.42
C ASP A 393 -11.18 10.34 12.17
N ASP A 394 -12.18 9.87 11.42
CA ASP A 394 -12.38 8.46 11.07
C ASP A 394 -11.30 7.87 10.16
N ALA A 395 -10.40 8.69 9.61
CA ALA A 395 -9.24 8.22 8.85
C ALA A 395 -8.11 7.72 9.76
N CYS A 396 -8.19 7.94 11.09
CA CYS A 396 -7.28 7.31 12.03
C CYS A 396 -7.48 5.79 12.05
N PHE A 397 -6.40 5.04 12.26
CA PHE A 397 -6.47 3.60 12.41
C PHE A 397 -5.35 3.07 13.30
N LEU A 398 -5.58 1.90 13.90
CA LEU A 398 -4.53 1.14 14.57
C LEU A 398 -3.98 0.07 13.63
N PHE A 399 -2.75 -0.37 13.85
CA PHE A 399 -2.17 -1.45 13.06
C PHE A 399 -1.21 -2.31 13.87
N SER A 400 -0.98 -3.53 13.37
CA SER A 400 0.06 -4.45 13.82
C SER A 400 0.97 -4.79 12.64
N ILE A 401 2.27 -4.97 12.90
CA ILE A 401 3.29 -5.29 11.89
C ILE A 401 4.01 -6.60 12.26
N TYR A 402 4.25 -6.87 13.54
CA TYR A 402 4.85 -8.13 14.01
C TYR A 402 4.12 -8.65 15.26
N PRO A 403 3.80 -9.96 15.36
CA PRO A 403 4.13 -11.07 14.45
C PRO A 403 3.15 -11.25 13.27
N ARG A 404 2.10 -10.42 13.20
CA ARG A 404 1.12 -10.43 12.10
C ARG A 404 0.89 -9.00 11.63
N MET A 405 0.62 -8.84 10.33
CA MET A 405 0.22 -7.57 9.74
C MET A 405 -1.29 -7.46 9.67
N ALA A 406 -1.84 -6.35 10.19
CA ALA A 406 -3.26 -6.03 10.08
C ALA A 406 -3.50 -4.54 10.36
N VAL A 407 -4.54 -3.99 9.74
CA VAL A 407 -5.03 -2.62 9.95
C VAL A 407 -6.45 -2.67 10.52
N TYR A 408 -6.73 -1.80 11.49
CA TYR A 408 -7.98 -1.70 12.24
C TYR A 408 -8.52 -0.26 12.13
N THR A 409 -9.44 -0.06 11.19
CA THR A 409 -10.05 1.24 10.89
C THR A 409 -11.20 1.58 11.86
N SER A 410 -11.63 2.84 11.86
CA SER A 410 -12.77 3.29 12.64
C SER A 410 -14.01 2.41 12.41
N THR A 411 -14.73 2.09 13.49
CA THR A 411 -16.02 1.39 13.45
C THR A 411 -17.19 2.34 13.22
N GLY A 412 -16.98 3.65 13.33
CA GLY A 412 -18.04 4.66 13.34
C GLY A 412 -18.89 4.67 14.62
N TYR A 413 -18.52 3.90 15.65
CA TYR A 413 -19.31 3.82 16.90
C TYR A 413 -19.17 5.08 17.78
N ASN A 414 -18.00 5.71 17.77
CA ASN A 414 -17.69 6.95 18.51
C ASN A 414 -16.60 7.74 17.78
N ASP A 415 -16.29 8.93 18.29
CA ASP A 415 -15.29 9.87 17.77
C ASP A 415 -14.00 9.92 18.63
N HIS A 416 -13.74 8.86 19.42
CA HIS A 416 -12.60 8.79 20.34
C HIS A 416 -11.30 8.33 19.64
N TYR A 417 -10.92 8.99 18.55
CA TYR A 417 -9.86 8.51 17.66
C TYR A 417 -8.46 8.62 18.27
N MET A 418 -8.09 9.82 18.71
CA MET A 418 -6.78 10.10 19.30
C MET A 418 -6.92 11.04 20.50
N TYR A 419 -6.00 10.94 21.43
CA TYR A 419 -6.00 11.63 22.71
C TYR A 419 -4.56 11.97 23.10
N LEU A 420 -4.30 13.23 23.45
CA LEU A 420 -3.02 13.64 24.01
C LEU A 420 -3.24 14.69 25.09
N ASN A 421 -2.77 14.40 26.30
CA ASN A 421 -2.89 15.31 27.42
C ASN A 421 -1.66 15.24 28.33
N HIS A 422 -1.37 16.35 29.01
CA HIS A 422 -0.21 16.49 29.88
C HIS A 422 -0.47 17.57 30.95
N GLY A 423 0.04 17.37 32.16
CA GLY A 423 -0.02 18.36 33.24
C GLY A 423 -1.37 18.54 33.93
N GLN A 424 -2.36 17.66 33.68
CA GLN A 424 -3.67 17.71 34.32
C GLN A 424 -3.73 16.83 35.59
N GLN A 425 -4.50 17.25 36.61
CA GLN A 425 -4.61 16.49 37.86
C GLN A 425 -5.75 15.45 37.83
N THR A 426 -6.86 15.77 37.16
CA THR A 426 -8.11 15.01 37.23
C THR A 426 -8.35 14.12 36.01
N ILE A 427 -7.60 14.34 34.94
CA ILE A 427 -7.75 13.67 33.65
C ILE A 427 -6.44 12.96 33.34
N PRO A 428 -6.46 11.74 32.75
CA PRO A 428 -5.25 10.99 32.42
C PRO A 428 -4.25 11.82 31.60
N ASN A 429 -2.97 11.72 31.94
CA ASN A 429 -1.89 12.31 31.14
C ASN A 429 -1.20 11.20 30.37
N GLY A 430 -1.01 11.39 29.08
CA GLY A 430 -0.49 10.38 28.18
C GLY A 430 -1.03 10.55 26.76
N LEU A 431 -0.68 9.61 25.90
CA LEU A 431 -1.10 9.54 24.51
C LEU A 431 -1.95 8.29 24.32
N GLY A 432 -3.16 8.45 23.81
CA GLY A 432 -4.12 7.36 23.58
C GLY A 432 -4.67 7.36 22.16
N MET A 433 -5.01 6.18 21.65
CA MET A 433 -5.74 6.01 20.40
C MET A 433 -6.84 4.96 20.56
N GLY A 434 -8.08 5.36 20.28
CA GLY A 434 -9.27 4.52 20.28
C GLY A 434 -9.71 4.06 21.67
N GLY A 435 -11.01 4.01 21.92
CA GLY A 435 -11.60 3.50 23.16
C GLY A 435 -12.10 4.62 24.06
N GLN A 436 -11.73 4.60 25.34
CA GLN A 436 -12.12 5.63 26.30
C GLN A 436 -11.04 5.76 27.38
N HIS A 437 -11.13 6.78 28.24
CA HIS A 437 -10.22 6.95 29.37
C HIS A 437 -10.09 5.66 30.21
N GLY A 438 -8.85 5.21 30.44
CA GLY A 438 -8.55 3.97 31.16
C GLY A 438 -8.77 2.68 30.36
N TYR A 439 -9.27 2.78 29.12
CA TYR A 439 -9.53 1.63 28.26
C TYR A 439 -9.25 1.96 26.79
N PHE A 440 -7.98 2.23 26.46
CA PHE A 440 -7.58 2.54 25.09
C PHE A 440 -7.17 1.29 24.30
N GLY A 441 -7.38 1.32 22.98
CA GLY A 441 -6.84 0.34 22.05
C GLY A 441 -5.31 0.40 21.99
N LEU A 442 -4.76 1.61 22.12
CA LEU A 442 -3.34 1.87 22.34
C LEU A 442 -3.17 3.05 23.30
N TRP A 443 -2.38 2.87 24.35
CA TRP A 443 -2.04 3.90 25.33
C TRP A 443 -0.54 3.92 25.62
N ILE A 444 0.01 5.12 25.74
CA ILE A 444 1.36 5.41 26.23
C ILE A 444 1.22 6.35 27.43
N ASP A 445 1.80 5.94 28.55
CA ASP A 445 1.72 6.67 29.79
C ASP A 445 2.66 7.89 29.83
N VAL A 446 2.31 8.91 30.61
CA VAL A 446 3.15 10.10 30.84
C VAL A 446 4.51 9.77 31.46
N ASP A 447 4.60 8.68 32.22
CA ASP A 447 5.88 8.19 32.76
C ASP A 447 6.86 7.72 31.67
N PHE A 448 6.38 7.57 30.42
CA PHE A 448 7.09 7.02 29.28
C PHE A 448 7.57 5.57 29.48
N GLY A 449 7.71 4.81 28.39
CA GLY A 449 8.18 3.41 28.44
C GLY A 449 7.14 2.38 28.92
N LYS A 450 5.96 2.82 29.40
CA LYS A 450 4.83 1.98 29.79
C LYS A 450 3.60 2.33 28.97
N GLY A 451 2.76 1.32 28.72
CA GLY A 451 1.53 1.48 27.96
C GLY A 451 0.55 0.34 28.18
N HIS A 452 -0.60 0.44 27.54
CA HIS A 452 -1.56 -0.66 27.48
C HIS A 452 -2.27 -0.75 26.12
N SER A 453 -2.74 -1.95 25.79
CA SER A 453 -3.59 -2.23 24.64
C SER A 453 -4.74 -3.11 25.11
N LYS A 454 -5.94 -2.54 25.28
CA LYS A 454 -7.09 -3.24 25.87
C LYS A 454 -7.95 -3.89 24.80
N ALA A 455 -8.35 -5.14 25.04
CA ALA A 455 -9.15 -5.91 24.08
C ALA A 455 -10.10 -6.95 24.68
N LYS A 456 -10.47 -6.83 25.97
CA LYS A 456 -11.45 -7.71 26.66
C LYS A 456 -12.53 -6.88 27.37
N PRO A 457 -13.54 -6.34 26.64
CA PRO A 457 -13.86 -6.54 25.22
C PRO A 457 -12.99 -5.72 24.25
N LYS A 458 -13.06 -6.00 22.94
CA LYS A 458 -12.31 -5.25 21.92
C LYS A 458 -12.55 -3.74 22.01
N CYS A 459 -11.56 -2.96 21.58
CA CYS A 459 -11.69 -1.50 21.50
C CYS A 459 -12.92 -1.11 20.67
N THR A 460 -13.77 -0.23 21.21
CA THR A 460 -15.02 0.16 20.55
C THR A 460 -14.79 1.00 19.29
N THR A 461 -13.76 1.85 19.29
CA THR A 461 -13.46 2.78 18.17
C THR A 461 -12.88 2.06 16.96
N TYR A 462 -12.01 1.07 17.15
CA TYR A 462 -11.28 0.42 16.04
C TYR A 462 -11.58 -1.08 15.89
N ASN A 463 -12.33 -1.68 16.82
CA ASN A 463 -12.52 -3.13 16.92
C ASN A 463 -11.18 -3.90 16.92
N SER A 464 -10.11 -3.25 17.40
CA SER A 464 -8.77 -3.81 17.42
C SER A 464 -8.68 -4.92 18.49
N PRO A 465 -7.92 -5.99 18.21
CA PRO A 465 -7.46 -6.90 19.23
C PRO A 465 -6.36 -6.25 20.07
N GLN A 466 -5.85 -6.99 21.06
CA GLN A 466 -4.63 -6.61 21.76
C GLN A 466 -3.49 -6.56 20.75
N LEU A 467 -2.82 -5.41 20.65
CA LEU A 467 -1.75 -5.16 19.68
C LEU A 467 -0.39 -5.59 20.19
N SER A 468 -0.21 -5.56 21.51
CA SER A 468 1.00 -5.90 22.26
C SER A 468 0.99 -7.34 22.75
N ALA A 469 2.13 -7.83 23.23
CA ALA A 469 2.23 -9.19 23.80
C ALA A 469 1.38 -9.36 25.06
N GLN A 470 1.32 -8.32 25.89
CA GLN A 470 0.53 -8.28 27.11
C GLN A 470 -0.37 -7.05 27.12
N GLU A 471 -1.49 -7.14 27.84
CA GLU A 471 -2.47 -6.05 27.93
C GLU A 471 -1.83 -4.75 28.45
N ASN A 472 -1.03 -4.85 29.53
CA ASN A 472 -0.15 -3.77 29.96
C ASN A 472 1.27 -4.17 29.55
N PHE A 473 1.98 -3.28 28.87
CA PHE A 473 3.28 -3.57 28.30
C PHE A 473 4.29 -2.48 28.64
N GLY A 474 5.56 -2.85 28.62
CA GLY A 474 6.65 -1.89 28.47
C GLY A 474 7.21 -1.97 27.05
N PHE A 475 7.79 -0.88 26.54
CA PHE A 475 8.35 -0.83 25.20
C PHE A 475 9.82 -0.40 25.17
N LYS A 476 10.57 -0.96 24.22
CA LYS A 476 12.01 -0.72 24.01
C LYS A 476 12.24 0.49 23.12
N LYS A 477 11.51 0.55 22.01
CA LYS A 477 11.66 1.59 20.99
C LYS A 477 10.31 2.23 20.68
N MET A 478 10.34 3.52 20.42
CA MET A 478 9.21 4.30 19.94
C MET A 478 9.68 5.20 18.81
N GLU A 479 8.90 5.26 17.73
CA GLU A 479 9.11 6.16 16.61
C GLU A 479 7.82 6.89 16.24
N VAL A 480 7.95 8.14 15.80
CA VAL A 480 6.84 8.92 15.23
C VAL A 480 7.30 9.56 13.94
N TRP A 481 6.56 9.29 12.86
CA TRP A 481 6.86 9.75 11.51
C TRP A 481 5.76 10.68 11.00
N ALA A 482 6.07 11.91 10.63
CA ALA A 482 5.18 12.74 9.84
C ALA A 482 5.07 12.16 8.42
N VAL A 483 3.86 12.17 7.83
CA VAL A 483 3.63 11.64 6.48
C VAL A 483 3.05 12.70 5.56
N GLY A 484 3.43 12.63 4.28
CA GLY A 484 3.06 13.61 3.26
C GLY A 484 4.00 14.80 3.19
N ASP A 485 3.73 15.66 2.21
CA ASP A 485 4.52 16.88 2.03
C ASP A 485 4.20 17.85 3.16
N SER A 486 5.23 18.22 3.92
CA SER A 486 5.19 19.35 4.83
C SER A 486 5.17 20.65 4.01
N SER A 487 4.11 20.90 3.23
CA SER A 487 3.89 22.19 2.60
C SER A 487 3.51 23.21 3.69
N GLY A 488 4.53 23.74 4.35
CA GLY A 488 4.42 24.94 5.17
C GLY A 488 3.58 24.82 6.43
N SER A 489 3.81 23.80 7.27
CA SER A 489 3.70 24.10 8.70
C SER A 489 4.78 25.14 8.96
N GLN A 490 4.34 26.41 8.98
CA GLN A 490 5.14 27.50 9.47
C GLN A 490 5.74 27.01 10.77
N GLN A 491 7.04 26.71 10.74
CA GLN A 491 7.88 27.13 11.83
C GLN A 491 7.67 28.63 11.85
N ALA A 492 6.60 29.08 12.49
CA ALA A 492 6.58 30.35 13.14
C ALA A 492 7.85 30.26 13.99
N LYS A 493 8.94 30.81 13.46
CA LYS A 493 9.95 31.41 14.30
C LYS A 493 9.12 32.33 15.18
N SER A 494 8.69 31.84 16.34
CA SER A 494 8.19 32.72 17.36
C SER A 494 9.41 33.56 17.69
N SER A 495 9.50 34.73 17.07
CA SER A 495 10.33 35.83 17.53
C SER A 495 9.90 36.29 18.93
N LYS A 496 8.84 35.70 19.49
CA LYS A 496 8.43 35.86 20.89
C LYS A 496 9.41 35.11 21.77
N SER A 497 10.22 35.89 22.47
CA SER A 497 11.11 35.42 23.51
C SER A 497 10.28 34.76 24.62
N ILE A 498 10.85 33.79 25.34
CA ILE A 498 10.26 33.25 26.58
C ILE A 498 9.89 34.38 27.57
N LEU A 499 10.62 35.49 27.52
CA LEU A 499 10.37 36.69 28.33
C LEU A 499 9.12 37.47 27.93
N ASP A 500 8.56 37.24 26.73
CA ASP A 500 7.32 37.88 26.28
C ASP A 500 6.08 37.01 26.62
N VAL A 501 6.28 35.77 27.10
CA VAL A 501 5.22 34.81 27.45
C VAL A 501 4.98 34.74 28.96
N ASP A 502 6.01 35.05 29.77
CA ASP A 502 5.95 34.95 31.22
C ASP A 502 6.33 36.27 31.93
N PRO A 503 5.34 37.04 32.41
CA PRO A 503 5.57 38.31 33.12
C PRO A 503 6.22 38.13 34.51
N GLU A 504 6.11 36.94 35.13
CA GLU A 504 6.75 36.67 36.42
C GLU A 504 8.26 36.45 36.25
N ALA A 505 8.67 35.76 35.18
CA ALA A 505 10.07 35.62 34.80
C ALA A 505 10.72 36.97 34.46
N GLN A 506 9.96 37.89 33.84
CA GLN A 506 10.42 39.25 33.58
C GLN A 506 10.67 40.01 34.89
N ALA A 507 9.73 39.98 35.83
CA ALA A 507 9.87 40.65 37.13
C ALA A 507 11.07 40.13 37.93
N LEU A 508 11.32 38.82 37.92
CA LEU A 508 12.45 38.19 38.61
C LEU A 508 13.82 38.63 38.04
N LEU A 509 13.92 38.81 36.72
CA LEU A 509 15.14 39.28 36.06
C LEU A 509 15.45 40.74 36.41
N GLU A 510 14.43 41.60 36.43
CA GLU A 510 14.56 43.01 36.84
C GLU A 510 14.98 43.15 38.30
N ILE A 511 14.39 42.35 39.20
CA ILE A 511 14.75 42.31 40.63
C ILE A 511 16.19 41.81 40.83
N SER A 512 16.69 40.92 39.97
CA SER A 512 18.07 40.41 40.04
C SER A 512 19.15 41.37 39.55
N GLY A 513 18.77 42.56 39.05
CA GLY A 513 19.69 43.58 38.56
C GLY A 513 20.39 43.25 37.24
N ARG A 514 19.88 42.27 36.48
CA ARG A 514 20.44 41.88 35.18
C ARG A 514 19.71 42.63 34.05
N SER A 515 20.47 43.35 33.21
CA SER A 515 19.93 44.10 32.07
C SER A 515 19.53 43.20 30.89
N ARG A 516 18.42 43.54 30.23
CA ARG A 516 17.94 42.86 29.02
C ARG A 516 18.78 43.31 27.81
N HIS A 517 19.67 42.47 27.30
CA HIS A 517 20.53 42.81 26.16
C HIS A 517 19.86 42.67 24.78
N SER A 518 18.61 42.20 24.72
CA SER A 518 17.87 41.91 23.47
C SER A 518 16.84 42.97 23.07
N GLU A 519 16.68 44.05 23.84
CA GLU A 519 15.63 45.04 23.63
C GLU A 519 15.89 45.97 22.42
N GLY A 520 17.16 46.17 22.04
CA GLY A 520 17.58 47.06 20.95
C GLY A 520 17.85 46.40 19.60
N LEU A 521 17.60 45.09 19.44
CA LEU A 521 17.83 44.32 18.21
C LEU A 521 16.53 43.81 17.58
N ARG A 522 15.39 44.39 17.95
CA ARG A 522 14.06 43.96 17.47
C ARG A 522 13.67 44.78 16.24
N ASP A 523 13.37 44.11 15.14
CA ASP A 523 12.70 44.74 14.00
C ASP A 523 11.29 45.18 14.43
N VAL A 524 10.92 46.42 14.09
CA VAL A 524 9.62 47.01 14.44
C VAL A 524 8.52 46.24 13.69
N PRO A 525 7.43 45.79 14.36
CA PRO A 525 6.30 45.20 13.65
C PRO A 525 5.70 46.24 12.71
N GLU A 526 5.48 45.89 11.44
CA GLU A 526 4.64 46.67 10.54
C GLU A 526 3.23 46.77 11.15
N GLU A 527 2.76 47.99 11.37
CA GLU A 527 1.41 48.25 11.89
C GLU A 527 0.36 48.03 10.78
N GLU A 528 -0.61 47.17 11.14
CA GLU A 528 -1.95 46.88 10.60
C GLU A 528 -2.12 46.14 9.26
#